data_AF-A0AAV1HWT7-F1
#
_entry.id   AF-A0AAV1HWT7-F1
#
_cell.length_a   1.000
_cell.length_b   1.000
_cell.length_c   1.000
_cell.angle_alpha   90.00
_cell.angle_beta   90.00
_cell.angle_gamma   90.00
#
_symmetry.space_group_name_H-M   'P 1'
#
loop_
_entity.id
_entity.type
_entity.pdbx_description
1 polymer ?
#
loop_
_entity_poly.entity_id
_entity_poly.type
_entity_poly.pdbx_seq_one_letter_code
_entity_poly.pdbx_strand_id
1 'polypeptide(L)'
;MAPKGKRVAAAPSAIKKDKAPAKPVNPLFEKREKRFGIGGTPAPKHDLHRFVKWPKYVRIQRQRRVLNQRLKVPPALHRFTKAADKNLAETIFKLLLKYRPEDKAAKKQRLLSEAEAREKGTKTDKKKPVVVKYGLNHVTHLVETGKAKLVVIAHDVDPIELVVWLPAVCRKMDVPYIIVKGKARLGTVVHMKNAAALALTAVKGEDQRELDKVLESARTGFNDAPRMSWGGGIMGPKSQAKARKRDRELQKDLAQRLG
;
A
#
# COMPACT_ATOMS: atom_id res chain seq x y z
N MET A 1 64.68 3.22 -6.80
CA MET A 1 64.82 3.71 -5.41
C MET A 1 63.92 4.93 -5.23
N ALA A 2 63.02 4.88 -4.25
CA ALA A 2 61.87 5.79 -4.11
C ALA A 2 62.25 7.28 -3.90
N PRO A 3 61.39 8.23 -4.33
CA PRO A 3 61.62 9.66 -4.14
C PRO A 3 61.53 10.07 -2.66
N LYS A 4 62.50 10.88 -2.21
CA LYS A 4 62.54 11.46 -0.86
C LYS A 4 61.31 12.34 -0.64
N GLY A 5 60.38 11.87 0.20
CA GLY A 5 59.18 12.61 0.58
C GLY A 5 59.50 13.91 1.33
N LYS A 6 58.86 15.00 0.92
CA LYS A 6 58.77 16.26 1.67
C LYS A 6 58.33 15.96 3.10
N ARG A 7 59.11 16.41 4.10
CA ARG A 7 58.64 16.46 5.49
C ARG A 7 57.49 17.45 5.56
N VAL A 8 56.27 16.94 5.67
CA VAL A 8 55.09 17.74 6.02
C VAL A 8 55.24 18.14 7.49
N ALA A 9 55.13 19.44 7.78
CA ALA A 9 55.20 19.96 9.15
C ALA A 9 54.12 19.29 10.02
N ALA A 10 54.46 18.97 11.27
CA ALA A 10 53.49 18.45 12.23
C ALA A 10 52.33 19.45 12.38
N ALA A 11 51.10 18.97 12.30
CA ALA A 11 49.91 19.77 12.63
C ALA A 11 50.09 20.34 14.04
N PRO A 12 49.82 21.65 14.28
CA PRO A 12 49.97 22.23 15.60
C PRO A 12 49.12 21.42 16.58
N SER A 13 49.82 20.71 17.45
CA SER A 13 49.30 19.94 18.56
C SER A 13 48.23 20.74 19.28
N ALA A 14 47.03 20.17 19.35
CA ALA A 14 46.04 20.41 20.38
C ALA A 14 46.10 21.82 20.98
N ILE A 15 45.55 22.82 20.26
CA ILE A 15 44.96 23.97 20.97
C ILE A 15 43.85 23.35 21.81
N LYS A 16 44.19 23.00 23.07
CA LYS A 16 43.19 22.86 24.12
C LYS A 16 42.43 24.17 24.05
N LYS A 17 41.20 24.15 23.53
CA LYS A 17 40.28 25.25 23.76
C LYS A 17 40.30 25.46 25.26
N ASP A 18 40.83 26.59 25.70
CA ASP A 18 40.79 26.99 27.09
C ASP A 18 39.35 26.81 27.56
N LYS A 19 39.19 26.09 28.67
CA LYS A 19 37.88 25.84 29.26
C LYS A 19 37.30 27.22 29.53
N ALA A 20 36.24 27.58 28.81
CA ALA A 20 35.60 28.88 28.96
C ALA A 20 35.39 29.18 30.45
N PRO A 21 35.67 30.41 30.92
CA PRO A 21 35.56 30.76 32.33
C PRO A 21 34.18 30.38 32.86
N ALA A 22 34.13 29.72 34.01
CA ALA A 22 32.89 29.28 34.62
C ALA A 22 31.96 30.49 34.79
N LYS A 23 30.80 30.44 34.13
CA LYS A 23 29.80 31.52 34.24
C LYS A 23 29.45 31.69 35.72
N PRO A 24 29.35 32.93 36.24
CA PRO A 24 28.98 33.16 37.63
C PRO A 24 27.63 32.49 37.92
N VAL A 25 27.63 31.51 38.82
CA VAL A 25 26.43 30.77 39.21
C VAL A 25 25.77 31.54 40.35
N ASN A 26 24.54 31.98 40.14
CA ASN A 26 23.78 32.65 41.18
C ASN A 26 23.44 31.64 42.30
N PRO A 27 23.85 31.89 43.56
CA PRO A 27 23.63 30.97 44.68
C PRO A 27 22.16 30.72 45.01
N LEU A 28 21.24 31.50 44.45
CA LEU A 28 19.79 31.29 44.56
C LEU A 28 19.27 30.12 43.70
N PHE A 29 20.03 29.64 42.71
CA PHE A 29 19.60 28.52 41.86
C PHE A 29 20.16 27.18 42.36
N GLU A 30 19.28 26.37 42.96
CA GLU A 30 19.61 25.03 43.44
C GLU A 30 19.02 23.94 42.53
N LYS A 31 19.77 22.84 42.34
CA LYS A 31 19.27 21.65 41.64
C LYS A 31 18.31 20.88 42.55
N ARG A 32 17.01 20.99 42.31
CA ARG A 32 15.97 20.25 43.04
C ARG A 32 15.47 19.06 42.23
N GLU A 33 16.14 17.92 42.38
CA GLU A 33 15.76 16.69 41.68
C GLU A 33 14.46 16.11 42.24
N LYS A 34 13.54 15.75 41.34
CA LYS A 34 12.31 15.05 41.70
C LYS A 34 12.55 13.55 41.57
N ARG A 35 12.26 12.80 42.62
CA ARG A 35 12.31 11.34 42.60
C ARG A 35 10.96 10.81 42.12
N PHE A 36 10.92 10.40 40.86
CA PHE A 36 9.75 9.77 40.27
C PHE A 36 9.79 8.27 40.56
N GLY A 37 8.76 7.77 41.24
CA GLY A 37 8.68 6.39 41.70
C GLY A 37 7.44 6.20 42.59
N ILE A 38 7.15 4.96 42.94
CA ILE A 38 6.02 4.65 43.84
C ILE A 38 6.31 5.29 45.21
N GLY A 39 5.37 6.08 45.73
CA GLY A 39 5.53 6.79 47.02
C GLY A 39 6.41 8.04 46.98
N GLY A 40 6.91 8.45 45.80
CA GLY A 40 7.71 9.65 45.61
C GLY A 40 6.91 10.86 45.13
N THR A 41 7.56 11.71 44.34
CA THR A 41 6.93 12.88 43.70
C THR A 41 5.88 12.44 42.66
N PRO A 42 4.76 13.17 42.45
CA PRO A 42 3.79 12.86 41.41
C PRO A 42 4.44 12.64 40.05
N ALA A 43 3.97 11.59 39.37
CA ALA A 43 4.51 11.21 38.07
C ALA A 43 4.37 12.35 37.05
N PRO A 44 5.37 12.54 36.18
CA PRO A 44 5.26 13.53 35.11
C PRO A 44 4.18 13.09 34.11
N LYS A 45 3.73 14.02 33.28
CA LYS A 45 2.79 13.69 32.21
C LYS A 45 3.49 12.76 31.21
N HIS A 46 2.87 11.63 30.90
CA HIS A 46 3.35 10.65 29.92
C HIS A 46 2.36 10.52 28.75
N ASP A 47 2.80 9.96 27.64
CA ASP A 47 1.89 9.56 26.56
C ASP A 47 0.99 8.41 27.04
N LEU A 48 -0.30 8.72 27.23
CA LEU A 48 -1.33 7.77 27.64
C LEU A 48 -2.12 7.20 26.46
N HIS A 49 -1.76 7.48 25.20
CA HIS A 49 -2.52 7.09 24.00
C HIS A 49 -2.93 5.61 23.97
N ARG A 50 -2.09 4.71 24.50
CA ARG A 50 -2.40 3.27 24.61
C ARG A 50 -3.48 2.94 25.64
N PHE A 51 -3.61 3.74 26.69
CA PHE A 51 -4.50 3.54 27.83
C PHE A 51 -5.76 4.42 27.77
N VAL A 52 -5.85 5.33 26.80
CA VAL A 52 -7.05 6.14 26.56
C VAL A 52 -8.28 5.27 26.36
N LYS A 53 -9.40 5.66 26.99
CA LYS A 53 -10.72 5.11 26.70
C LYS A 53 -11.21 5.64 25.34
N TRP A 54 -10.94 4.88 24.29
CA TRP A 54 -11.27 5.27 22.93
C TRP A 54 -12.78 5.35 22.67
N PRO A 55 -13.25 6.33 21.84
CA PRO A 55 -14.63 6.38 21.37
C PRO A 55 -15.09 5.05 20.75
N LYS A 56 -16.40 4.77 20.82
CA LYS A 56 -16.98 3.48 20.42
C LYS A 56 -16.64 3.10 18.97
N TYR A 57 -16.72 4.03 18.02
CA TYR A 57 -16.42 3.76 16.61
C TYR A 57 -14.95 3.34 16.38
N VAL A 58 -14.00 3.97 17.07
CA VAL A 58 -12.57 3.60 17.01
C VAL A 58 -12.36 2.20 17.55
N ARG A 59 -13.00 1.86 18.69
CA ARG A 59 -12.92 0.52 19.29
C ARG A 59 -13.47 -0.54 18.34
N ILE A 60 -14.65 -0.32 17.74
CA ILE A 60 -15.28 -1.25 16.80
C ILE A 60 -14.40 -1.48 15.57
N GLN A 61 -13.85 -0.41 14.96
CA GLN A 61 -12.96 -0.53 13.79
C GLN A 61 -11.68 -1.33 14.12
N ARG A 62 -11.06 -1.07 15.28
CA ARG A 62 -9.88 -1.81 15.75
C ARG A 62 -10.22 -3.27 16.04
N GLN A 63 -11.35 -3.54 16.70
CA GLN A 63 -11.83 -4.89 17.00
C GLN A 63 -12.14 -5.67 15.73
N ARG A 64 -12.80 -5.06 14.72
CA ARG A 64 -13.06 -5.67 13.40
C ARG A 64 -11.75 -6.11 12.74
N ARG A 65 -10.71 -5.26 12.75
CA ARG A 65 -9.38 -5.62 12.21
C ARG A 65 -8.75 -6.78 12.97
N VAL A 66 -8.83 -6.79 14.30
CA VAL A 66 -8.29 -7.88 15.13
C VAL A 66 -9.04 -9.18 14.86
N LEU A 67 -10.37 -9.14 14.76
CA LEU A 67 -11.20 -10.31 14.51
C LEU A 67 -10.84 -10.97 13.17
N ASN A 68 -10.68 -10.17 12.11
CA ASN A 68 -10.27 -10.66 10.79
C ASN A 68 -8.88 -11.32 10.79
N GLN A 69 -7.99 -10.97 11.72
CA GLN A 69 -6.69 -11.62 11.87
C GLN A 69 -6.76 -12.92 12.69
N ARG A 70 -7.69 -12.98 13.65
CA ARG A 70 -7.83 -14.11 14.60
C ARG A 70 -8.63 -15.25 14.02
N LEU A 71 -9.70 -14.95 13.30
CA LEU A 71 -10.53 -15.97 12.67
C LEU A 71 -9.81 -16.61 11.49
N LYS A 72 -10.17 -17.86 11.17
CA LYS A 72 -9.76 -18.50 9.92
C LYS A 72 -10.55 -17.86 8.78
N VAL A 73 -9.83 -17.28 7.81
CA VAL A 73 -10.41 -16.57 6.68
C VAL A 73 -10.46 -17.52 5.48
N PRO A 74 -11.63 -17.71 4.86
CA PRO A 74 -11.76 -18.53 3.65
C PRO A 74 -10.84 -18.06 2.51
N PRO A 75 -10.31 -18.98 1.68
CA PRO A 75 -9.44 -18.66 0.54
C PRO A 75 -9.96 -17.56 -0.40
N ALA A 76 -11.27 -17.54 -0.66
CA ALA A 76 -11.90 -16.55 -1.55
C ALA A 76 -11.71 -15.11 -1.04
N LEU A 77 -11.83 -14.91 0.27
CA LEU A 77 -11.62 -13.61 0.92
C LEU A 77 -10.13 -13.34 1.16
N HIS A 78 -9.37 -14.37 1.55
CA HIS A 78 -7.94 -14.24 1.82
C HIS A 78 -7.15 -13.77 0.59
N ARG A 79 -7.64 -14.06 -0.63
CA ARG A 79 -7.06 -13.55 -1.88
C ARG A 79 -6.86 -12.04 -1.90
N PHE A 80 -7.81 -11.26 -1.35
CA PHE A 80 -7.72 -9.80 -1.33
C PHE A 80 -6.67 -9.26 -0.34
N THR A 81 -6.16 -10.09 0.57
CA THR A 81 -5.05 -9.68 1.44
C THR A 81 -3.70 -9.65 0.70
N LYS A 82 -3.59 -10.42 -0.39
CA LYS A 82 -2.41 -10.48 -1.26
C LYS A 82 -2.63 -9.56 -2.45
N ALA A 83 -2.16 -8.32 -2.31
CA ALA A 83 -2.17 -7.34 -3.37
C ALA A 83 -0.78 -7.24 -4.02
N ALA A 84 -0.72 -6.68 -5.23
CA ALA A 84 0.50 -6.36 -5.94
C ALA A 84 1.46 -5.55 -5.06
N ASP A 85 2.76 -5.80 -5.25
CA ASP A 85 3.81 -5.03 -4.60
C ASP A 85 3.82 -3.59 -5.11
N LYS A 86 4.61 -2.74 -4.43
CA LYS A 86 4.62 -1.31 -4.69
C LYS A 86 5.10 -0.98 -6.12
N ASN A 87 6.11 -1.70 -6.61
CA ASN A 87 6.74 -1.40 -7.89
C ASN A 87 5.80 -1.77 -9.04
N LEU A 88 5.21 -2.97 -9.00
CA LEU A 88 4.20 -3.39 -9.97
C LEU A 88 3.00 -2.44 -9.95
N ALA A 89 2.52 -2.05 -8.76
CA ALA A 89 1.42 -1.10 -8.65
C ALA A 89 1.74 0.26 -9.27
N GLU A 90 2.95 0.80 -9.08
CA GLU A 90 3.36 2.06 -9.69
C GLU A 90 3.36 2.00 -11.22
N THR A 91 3.88 0.93 -11.82
CA THR A 91 3.84 0.72 -13.28
C THR A 91 2.40 0.67 -13.79
N ILE A 92 1.53 -0.10 -13.11
CA ILE A 92 0.11 -0.18 -13.48
C ILE A 92 -0.56 1.20 -13.41
N PHE A 93 -0.35 1.96 -12.34
CA PHE A 93 -0.98 3.27 -12.21
C PHE A 93 -0.47 4.29 -13.23
N LYS A 94 0.83 4.26 -13.57
CA LYS A 94 1.39 5.09 -14.64
C LYS A 94 0.71 4.78 -15.98
N LEU A 95 0.56 3.50 -16.31
CA LEU A 95 -0.15 3.08 -17.52
C LEU A 95 -1.62 3.52 -17.48
N LEU A 96 -2.34 3.26 -16.38
CA LEU A 96 -3.76 3.64 -16.25
C LEU A 96 -4.01 5.15 -16.36
N LEU A 97 -3.08 5.98 -15.87
CA LEU A 97 -3.19 7.44 -15.96
C LEU A 97 -3.05 7.95 -17.41
N LYS A 98 -2.32 7.25 -18.29
CA LYS A 98 -2.27 7.60 -19.73
C LYS A 98 -3.62 7.41 -20.42
N TYR A 99 -4.41 6.44 -19.96
CA TYR A 99 -5.72 6.06 -20.54
C TYR A 99 -6.91 6.58 -19.74
N ARG A 100 -6.72 7.68 -19.02
CA ARG A 100 -7.75 8.28 -18.16
C ARG A 100 -9.00 8.66 -18.97
N PRO A 101 -10.22 8.37 -18.51
CA PRO A 101 -11.42 8.92 -19.14
C PRO A 101 -11.50 10.44 -18.97
N GLU A 102 -12.18 11.13 -19.89
CA GLU A 102 -12.42 12.57 -19.82
C GLU A 102 -13.11 12.97 -18.51
N ASP A 103 -12.70 14.09 -17.95
CA ASP A 103 -13.44 14.75 -16.87
C ASP A 103 -14.61 15.57 -17.44
N LYS A 104 -15.47 16.08 -16.55
CA LYS A 104 -16.65 16.86 -16.97
C LYS A 104 -16.25 18.15 -17.70
N ALA A 105 -15.14 18.79 -17.30
CA ALA A 105 -14.67 20.02 -17.92
C ALA A 105 -14.10 19.77 -19.33
N ALA A 106 -13.21 18.79 -19.50
CA ALA A 106 -12.70 18.43 -20.83
C ALA A 106 -13.82 17.96 -21.76
N LYS A 107 -14.81 17.20 -21.24
CA LYS A 107 -15.98 16.82 -22.04
C LYS A 107 -16.76 18.03 -22.52
N LYS A 108 -16.98 19.05 -21.66
CA LYS A 108 -17.65 20.30 -22.05
C LYS A 108 -16.85 21.03 -23.13
N GLN A 109 -15.54 21.17 -22.94
CA GLN A 109 -14.66 21.83 -23.92
C GLN A 109 -14.65 21.09 -25.26
N ARG A 110 -14.59 19.75 -25.26
CA ARG A 110 -14.67 18.94 -26.48
C ARG A 110 -16.01 19.13 -27.20
N LEU A 111 -17.13 19.19 -26.47
CA LEU A 111 -18.43 19.41 -27.09
C LEU A 111 -18.58 20.83 -27.66
N LEU A 112 -18.03 21.84 -27.00
CA LEU A 112 -18.01 23.21 -27.50
C LEU A 112 -17.15 23.33 -28.77
N SER A 113 -15.93 22.79 -28.76
CA SER A 113 -15.06 22.83 -29.94
C SER A 113 -15.65 22.03 -31.10
N GLU A 114 -16.35 20.93 -30.82
CA GLU A 114 -17.10 20.18 -31.83
C GLU A 114 -18.29 20.95 -32.39
N ALA A 115 -19.01 21.71 -31.57
CA ALA A 115 -20.10 22.56 -32.02
C ALA A 115 -19.59 23.66 -32.95
N GLU A 116 -18.51 24.36 -32.54
CA GLU A 116 -17.86 25.41 -33.36
C GLU A 116 -17.31 24.86 -34.68
N ALA A 117 -16.71 23.67 -34.68
CA ALA A 117 -16.18 23.04 -35.90
C ALA A 117 -17.30 22.63 -36.87
N ARG A 118 -18.46 22.21 -36.34
CA ARG A 118 -19.65 21.88 -37.13
C ARG A 118 -20.30 23.11 -37.73
N GLU A 119 -20.39 24.21 -36.98
CA GLU A 119 -20.86 25.50 -37.51
C GLU A 119 -19.96 25.99 -38.65
N LYS A 120 -18.65 25.78 -38.56
CA LYS A 120 -17.67 26.07 -39.62
C LYS A 120 -17.67 25.05 -40.77
N GLY A 121 -18.63 24.12 -40.82
CA GLY A 121 -18.79 23.16 -41.92
C GLY A 121 -17.72 22.07 -42.02
N THR A 122 -16.82 21.94 -41.03
CA THR A 122 -15.75 20.93 -41.07
C THR A 122 -16.25 19.60 -40.49
N LYS A 123 -16.37 18.56 -41.33
CA LYS A 123 -16.67 17.20 -40.87
C LYS A 123 -15.44 16.61 -40.17
N THR A 124 -15.58 16.29 -38.89
CA THR A 124 -14.51 15.68 -38.08
C THR A 124 -14.64 14.16 -38.05
N ASP A 125 -13.69 13.45 -38.67
CA ASP A 125 -13.57 12.00 -38.56
C ASP A 125 -13.06 11.60 -37.16
N LYS A 126 -13.95 11.01 -36.35
CA LYS A 126 -13.63 10.67 -34.96
C LYS A 126 -13.11 9.24 -34.84
N LYS A 127 -11.82 9.09 -34.54
CA LYS A 127 -11.28 7.82 -34.02
C LYS A 127 -11.77 7.61 -32.59
N LYS A 128 -12.29 6.41 -32.30
CA LYS A 128 -12.78 6.06 -30.96
C LYS A 128 -11.65 6.16 -29.93
N PRO A 129 -11.81 6.93 -28.85
CA PRO A 129 -10.76 7.07 -27.85
C PRO A 129 -10.56 5.77 -27.08
N VAL A 130 -9.30 5.42 -26.86
CA VAL A 130 -8.90 4.29 -26.01
C VAL A 130 -8.85 4.81 -24.57
N VAL A 131 -9.72 4.28 -23.72
CA VAL A 131 -9.86 4.71 -22.32
C VAL A 131 -10.03 3.51 -21.40
N VAL A 132 -9.60 3.67 -20.15
CA VAL A 132 -9.89 2.73 -19.06
C VAL A 132 -11.40 2.59 -18.91
N LYS A 133 -11.87 1.34 -18.87
CA LYS A 133 -13.27 1.00 -18.61
C LYS A 133 -13.46 0.82 -17.11
N TYR A 134 -14.57 1.33 -16.61
CA TYR A 134 -14.89 1.34 -15.19
C TYR A 134 -16.38 1.06 -14.96
N GLY A 135 -16.71 0.79 -13.71
CA GLY A 135 -18.04 0.32 -13.30
C GLY A 135 -18.09 -1.21 -13.30
N LEU A 136 -18.50 -1.79 -12.18
CA LEU A 136 -18.42 -3.23 -11.96
C LEU A 136 -19.16 -4.02 -13.06
N ASN A 137 -20.42 -3.70 -13.32
CA ASN A 137 -21.24 -4.38 -14.33
C ASN A 137 -20.65 -4.27 -15.76
N HIS A 138 -20.00 -3.16 -16.08
CA HIS A 138 -19.37 -2.99 -17.39
C HIS A 138 -18.07 -3.77 -17.48
N VAL A 139 -17.25 -3.75 -16.44
CA VAL A 139 -16.03 -4.56 -16.35
C VAL A 139 -16.36 -6.04 -16.48
N THR A 140 -17.43 -6.51 -15.84
CA THR A 140 -17.80 -7.92 -15.84
C THR A 140 -18.27 -8.37 -17.21
N HIS A 141 -19.10 -7.56 -17.89
CA HIS A 141 -19.46 -7.81 -19.28
C HIS A 141 -18.24 -7.87 -20.22
N LEU A 142 -17.23 -7.02 -20.01
CA LEU A 142 -16.00 -7.05 -20.82
C LEU A 142 -15.16 -8.30 -20.58
N VAL A 143 -15.18 -8.85 -19.36
CA VAL A 143 -14.50 -10.12 -19.03
C VAL A 143 -15.25 -11.29 -19.67
N GLU A 144 -16.57 -11.35 -19.54
CA GLU A 144 -17.40 -12.42 -20.11
C GLU A 144 -17.37 -12.43 -21.65
N THR A 145 -17.25 -11.26 -22.28
CA THR A 145 -17.12 -11.15 -23.74
C THR A 145 -15.67 -11.34 -24.24
N GLY A 146 -14.70 -11.56 -23.35
CA GLY A 146 -13.29 -11.72 -23.72
C GLY A 146 -12.62 -10.46 -24.27
N LYS A 147 -13.22 -9.28 -24.08
CA LYS A 147 -12.70 -7.99 -24.60
C LYS A 147 -11.72 -7.32 -23.63
N ALA A 148 -11.73 -7.69 -22.36
CA ALA A 148 -10.80 -7.17 -21.36
C ALA A 148 -9.43 -7.84 -21.52
N LYS A 149 -8.36 -7.03 -21.68
CA LYS A 149 -6.97 -7.51 -21.68
C LYS A 149 -6.38 -7.60 -20.28
N LEU A 150 -6.73 -6.65 -19.41
CA LEU A 150 -6.29 -6.60 -18.02
C LEU A 150 -7.42 -6.10 -17.12
N VAL A 151 -7.62 -6.75 -15.98
CA VAL A 151 -8.56 -6.32 -14.93
C VAL A 151 -7.80 -5.97 -13.66
N VAL A 152 -8.01 -4.76 -13.14
CA VAL A 152 -7.41 -4.27 -11.90
C VAL A 152 -8.49 -4.18 -10.83
N ILE A 153 -8.34 -4.91 -9.74
CA ILE A 153 -9.35 -5.06 -8.67
C ILE A 153 -8.82 -4.41 -7.39
N ALA A 154 -9.65 -3.65 -6.68
CA ALA A 154 -9.28 -3.09 -5.38
C ALA A 154 -9.38 -4.14 -4.26
N HIS A 155 -8.47 -4.07 -3.29
CA HIS A 155 -8.45 -4.98 -2.15
C HIS A 155 -9.44 -4.64 -1.02
N ASP A 156 -9.91 -3.39 -0.95
CA ASP A 156 -10.61 -2.77 0.19
C ASP A 156 -12.04 -2.35 -0.16
N VAL A 157 -12.68 -3.11 -1.05
CA VAL A 157 -14.09 -2.93 -1.41
C VAL A 157 -14.95 -3.37 -0.22
N ASP A 158 -15.94 -2.54 0.11
CA ASP A 158 -16.92 -2.78 1.18
C ASP A 158 -18.26 -2.35 0.57
N PRO A 159 -19.23 -3.27 0.34
CA PRO A 159 -19.24 -4.70 0.67
C PRO A 159 -18.32 -5.58 -0.23
N ILE A 160 -17.73 -6.65 0.32
CA ILE A 160 -16.74 -7.49 -0.39
C ILE A 160 -17.39 -8.44 -1.42
N GLU A 161 -18.68 -8.73 -1.23
CA GLU A 161 -19.52 -9.57 -2.09
C GLU A 161 -19.56 -9.07 -3.53
N LEU A 162 -19.37 -7.76 -3.72
CA LEU A 162 -19.30 -7.12 -5.03
C LEU A 162 -18.12 -7.62 -5.87
N VAL A 163 -17.00 -8.00 -5.26
CA VAL A 163 -15.78 -8.36 -6.00
C VAL A 163 -15.28 -9.76 -5.70
N VAL A 164 -15.80 -10.45 -4.68
CA VAL A 164 -15.29 -11.77 -4.24
C VAL A 164 -15.24 -12.82 -5.35
N TRP A 165 -16.19 -12.77 -6.28
CA TRP A 165 -16.33 -13.70 -7.40
C TRP A 165 -15.52 -13.28 -8.63
N LEU A 166 -15.15 -12.01 -8.76
CA LEU A 166 -14.52 -11.46 -9.97
C LEU A 166 -13.17 -12.15 -10.30
N PRO A 167 -12.27 -12.40 -9.34
CA PRO A 167 -11.06 -13.18 -9.61
C PRO A 167 -11.30 -14.59 -10.14
N ALA A 168 -12.42 -15.23 -9.78
CA ALA A 168 -12.78 -16.56 -10.29
C ALA A 168 -13.27 -16.48 -11.74
N VAL A 169 -14.07 -15.46 -12.07
CA VAL A 169 -14.54 -15.20 -13.43
C VAL A 169 -13.37 -14.86 -14.36
N CYS A 170 -12.47 -13.96 -13.95
CA CYS A 170 -11.28 -13.62 -14.74
C CYS A 170 -10.42 -14.86 -15.04
N ARG A 171 -10.22 -15.75 -14.06
CA ARG A 171 -9.47 -17.00 -14.27
C ARG A 171 -10.20 -17.96 -15.22
N LYS A 172 -11.52 -18.06 -15.13
CA LYS A 172 -12.33 -18.92 -16.03
C LYS A 172 -12.29 -18.43 -17.49
N MET A 173 -12.27 -17.12 -17.70
CA MET A 173 -12.24 -16.49 -19.02
C MET A 173 -10.81 -16.25 -19.55
N ASP A 174 -9.77 -16.76 -18.89
CA ASP A 174 -8.35 -16.51 -19.17
C ASP A 174 -7.94 -15.02 -19.29
N VAL A 175 -8.62 -14.15 -18.54
CA VAL A 175 -8.29 -12.72 -18.48
C VAL A 175 -7.33 -12.46 -17.32
N PRO A 176 -6.14 -11.88 -17.58
CA PRO A 176 -5.21 -11.46 -16.53
C PRO A 176 -5.84 -10.48 -15.56
N TYR A 177 -5.74 -10.77 -14.26
CA TYR A 177 -6.21 -9.86 -13.22
C TYR A 177 -5.14 -9.57 -12.18
N ILE A 178 -5.23 -8.39 -11.56
CA ILE A 178 -4.32 -7.96 -10.51
C ILE A 178 -5.14 -7.34 -9.38
N ILE A 179 -4.80 -7.69 -8.13
CA ILE A 179 -5.37 -7.04 -6.95
C ILE A 179 -4.44 -5.93 -6.50
N VAL A 180 -4.95 -4.71 -6.34
CA VAL A 180 -4.17 -3.51 -5.99
C VAL A 180 -4.70 -2.88 -4.70
N LYS A 181 -3.80 -2.22 -3.96
CA LYS A 181 -4.15 -1.51 -2.72
C LYS A 181 -4.82 -0.17 -3.00
N GLY A 182 -6.04 -0.01 -2.49
CA GLY A 182 -6.79 1.24 -2.40
C GLY A 182 -7.79 1.46 -3.51
N LYS A 183 -9.08 1.25 -3.23
CA LYS A 183 -10.21 1.61 -4.12
C LYS A 183 -10.28 3.11 -4.41
N ALA A 184 -9.81 3.93 -3.47
CA ALA A 184 -9.67 5.37 -3.66
C ALA A 184 -8.66 5.70 -4.75
N ARG A 185 -7.52 4.97 -4.82
CA ARG A 185 -6.52 5.17 -5.88
C ARG A 185 -7.07 4.81 -7.25
N LEU A 186 -7.81 3.70 -7.38
CA LEU A 186 -8.52 3.39 -8.62
C LEU A 186 -9.56 4.47 -8.96
N GLY A 187 -10.28 4.98 -7.95
CA GLY A 187 -11.22 6.09 -8.11
C GLY A 187 -10.56 7.34 -8.70
N THR A 188 -9.39 7.73 -8.20
CA THR A 188 -8.66 8.90 -8.72
C THR A 188 -8.36 8.80 -10.21
N VAL A 189 -8.03 7.61 -10.72
CA VAL A 189 -7.83 7.41 -12.18
C VAL A 189 -9.11 7.79 -12.92
N VAL A 190 -10.28 7.35 -12.49
CA VAL A 190 -11.54 7.59 -13.24
C VAL A 190 -12.34 8.80 -12.77
N HIS A 191 -11.70 9.75 -12.07
CA HIS A 191 -12.33 10.95 -11.51
C HIS A 191 -13.48 10.67 -10.53
N MET A 192 -13.47 9.52 -9.86
CA MET A 192 -14.47 9.12 -8.85
C MET A 192 -13.84 9.06 -7.45
N LYS A 193 -14.67 9.10 -6.40
CA LYS A 193 -14.17 8.92 -5.03
C LYS A 193 -13.58 7.52 -4.82
N ASN A 194 -14.26 6.50 -5.36
CA ASN A 194 -13.87 5.10 -5.25
C ASN A 194 -14.18 4.36 -6.56
N ALA A 195 -13.38 3.36 -6.90
CA ALA A 195 -13.70 2.37 -7.95
C ALA A 195 -13.34 0.96 -7.45
N ALA A 196 -14.24 0.01 -7.65
CA ALA A 196 -14.05 -1.39 -7.21
C ALA A 196 -13.14 -2.17 -8.17
N ALA A 197 -13.31 -1.96 -9.47
CA ALA A 197 -12.50 -2.56 -10.51
C ALA A 197 -12.37 -1.61 -11.72
N LEU A 198 -11.27 -1.75 -12.44
CA LEU A 198 -10.98 -1.09 -13.71
C LEU A 198 -10.56 -2.16 -14.74
N ALA A 199 -10.83 -1.92 -16.02
CA ALA A 199 -10.41 -2.79 -17.10
C ALA A 199 -9.76 -2.01 -18.25
N LEU A 200 -8.70 -2.59 -18.82
CA LEU A 200 -8.11 -2.15 -20.08
C LEU A 200 -8.59 -3.09 -21.19
N THR A 201 -9.08 -2.52 -22.29
CA THR A 201 -9.56 -3.26 -23.47
C THR A 201 -8.57 -3.15 -24.64
N ALA A 202 -7.97 -1.98 -24.79
CA ALA A 202 -6.91 -1.71 -25.74
C ALA A 202 -5.93 -0.70 -25.14
N VAL A 203 -4.74 -0.65 -25.72
CA VAL A 203 -3.71 0.38 -25.51
C VAL A 203 -3.22 0.82 -26.89
N LYS A 204 -2.60 1.99 -26.96
CA LYS A 204 -1.88 2.45 -28.15
C LYS A 204 -0.65 1.55 -28.37
N GLY A 205 -0.19 1.44 -29.61
CA GLY A 205 0.93 0.57 -29.98
C GLY A 205 2.22 0.85 -29.20
N GLU A 206 2.46 2.12 -28.84
CA GLU A 206 3.62 2.56 -28.04
C GLU A 206 3.65 1.94 -26.64
N ASP A 207 2.49 1.76 -26.01
CA ASP A 207 2.37 1.24 -24.65
C ASP A 207 2.16 -0.29 -24.61
N GLN A 208 2.06 -0.96 -25.77
CA GLN A 208 1.79 -2.40 -25.83
C GLN A 208 2.87 -3.21 -25.10
N ARG A 209 4.16 -2.84 -25.27
CA ARG A 209 5.28 -3.48 -24.56
C ARG A 209 5.21 -3.32 -23.04
N GLU A 210 4.72 -2.18 -22.55
CA GLU A 210 4.53 -1.93 -21.12
C GLU A 210 3.37 -2.78 -20.58
N LEU A 211 2.27 -2.86 -21.34
CA LEU A 211 1.14 -3.71 -21.01
C LEU A 211 1.55 -5.19 -20.95
N ASP A 212 2.28 -5.70 -21.94
CA ASP A 212 2.65 -7.13 -21.99
C ASP A 212 3.48 -7.57 -20.78
N LYS A 213 4.42 -6.75 -20.32
CA LYS A 213 5.18 -6.98 -19.08
C LYS A 213 4.28 -7.04 -17.84
N VAL A 214 3.29 -6.15 -17.78
CA VAL A 214 2.30 -6.14 -16.69
C VAL A 214 1.42 -7.39 -16.76
N LEU A 215 1.00 -7.82 -17.95
CA LEU A 215 0.19 -9.02 -18.16
C LEU A 215 0.94 -10.29 -17.73
N GLU A 216 2.21 -10.43 -18.09
CA GLU A 216 3.06 -11.55 -17.68
C GLU A 216 3.20 -11.62 -16.15
N SER A 217 3.49 -10.48 -15.53
CA SER A 217 3.56 -10.35 -14.07
C SER A 217 2.22 -10.67 -13.39
N ALA A 218 1.11 -10.24 -13.99
CA ALA A 218 -0.24 -10.51 -13.51
C ALA A 218 -0.57 -11.99 -13.55
N ARG A 219 -0.29 -12.64 -14.69
CA ARG A 219 -0.58 -14.07 -14.90
C ARG A 219 0.16 -14.91 -13.88
N THR A 220 1.47 -14.72 -13.80
CA THR A 220 2.35 -15.42 -12.84
C THR A 220 1.93 -15.17 -11.39
N GLY A 221 1.62 -13.91 -11.04
CA GLY A 221 1.30 -13.53 -9.66
C GLY A 221 -0.10 -13.89 -9.18
N PHE A 222 -1.09 -14.00 -10.08
CA PHE A 222 -2.50 -14.11 -9.70
C PHE A 222 -3.29 -15.18 -10.45
N ASN A 223 -3.18 -15.28 -11.78
CA ASN A 223 -3.96 -16.23 -12.56
C ASN A 223 -3.46 -17.65 -12.35
N ASP A 224 -2.15 -17.87 -12.54
CA ASP A 224 -1.49 -19.18 -12.48
C ASP A 224 -1.03 -19.52 -11.07
N ALA A 225 -1.06 -18.52 -10.17
CA ALA A 225 -0.76 -18.73 -8.77
C ALA A 225 -1.63 -19.86 -8.18
N PRO A 226 -1.04 -20.74 -7.35
CA PRO A 226 -1.74 -21.86 -6.75
C PRO A 226 -2.96 -21.39 -5.98
N ARG A 227 -3.96 -22.27 -5.85
CA ARG A 227 -5.17 -21.95 -5.10
C ARG A 227 -4.78 -21.48 -3.69
N MET A 228 -5.26 -20.31 -3.32
CA MET A 228 -4.92 -19.67 -2.06
C MET A 228 -5.31 -20.58 -0.89
N SER A 229 -4.44 -20.70 0.11
CA SER A 229 -4.78 -21.39 1.34
C SER A 229 -5.71 -20.53 2.21
N TRP A 230 -6.27 -21.17 3.23
CA TRP A 230 -6.93 -20.46 4.33
C TRP A 230 -5.97 -19.44 4.94
N GLY A 231 -6.51 -18.26 5.26
CA GLY A 231 -5.79 -17.18 5.91
C GLY A 231 -6.19 -17.00 7.37
N GLY A 232 -5.61 -15.99 8.01
CA GLY A 232 -5.93 -15.63 9.40
C GLY A 232 -5.36 -16.63 10.40
N GLY A 233 -6.03 -16.81 11.54
CA GLY A 233 -5.51 -17.65 12.65
C GLY A 233 -4.26 -17.09 13.35
N ILE A 234 -3.94 -15.81 13.13
CA ILE A 234 -2.73 -15.19 13.68
C ILE A 234 -3.02 -14.78 15.11
N MET A 235 -2.32 -15.36 16.09
CA MET A 235 -2.47 -14.99 17.51
C MET A 235 -1.88 -13.60 17.82
N GLY A 236 -2.33 -13.00 18.93
CA GLY A 236 -1.86 -11.69 19.35
C GLY A 236 -0.40 -11.69 19.83
N PRO A 237 0.29 -10.54 19.82
CA PRO A 237 1.73 -10.47 20.13
C PRO A 237 2.06 -10.95 21.55
N LYS A 238 1.19 -10.68 22.54
CA LYS A 238 1.36 -11.20 23.91
C LYS A 238 1.27 -12.72 23.98
N SER A 239 0.31 -13.30 23.24
CA SER A 239 0.13 -14.76 23.18
C SER A 239 1.28 -15.42 22.43
N GLN A 240 1.73 -14.85 21.31
CA GLN A 240 2.92 -15.31 20.59
C GLN A 240 4.18 -15.21 21.44
N ALA A 241 4.36 -14.12 22.21
CA ALA A 241 5.49 -13.99 23.13
C ALA A 241 5.48 -15.07 24.23
N LYS A 242 4.30 -15.38 24.79
CA LYS A 242 4.14 -16.47 25.77
C LYS A 242 4.46 -17.84 25.15
N ALA A 243 3.98 -18.11 23.94
CA ALA A 243 4.29 -19.33 23.21
C ALA A 243 5.79 -19.46 22.95
N ARG A 244 6.42 -18.43 22.37
CA ARG A 244 7.87 -18.40 22.12
C ARG A 244 8.72 -18.61 23.37
N LYS A 245 8.29 -18.06 24.52
CA LYS A 245 8.99 -18.28 25.79
C LYS A 245 8.95 -19.78 26.17
N ARG A 246 7.78 -20.40 26.08
CA ARG A 246 7.60 -21.83 26.34
C ARG A 246 8.38 -22.70 25.35
N ASP A 247 8.34 -22.37 24.06
CA ASP A 247 9.07 -23.12 23.03
C ASP A 247 10.58 -23.06 23.26
N ARG A 248 11.09 -21.90 23.70
CA ARG A 248 12.50 -21.74 24.07
C ARG A 248 12.89 -22.57 25.29
N GLU A 249 12.02 -22.69 26.28
CA GLU A 249 12.24 -23.54 27.47
C GLU A 249 12.25 -25.02 27.06
N LEU A 250 11.27 -25.47 26.28
CA LEU A 250 11.22 -26.84 25.74
C LEU A 250 12.44 -27.19 24.89
N GLN A 251 12.91 -26.26 24.04
CA GLN A 251 14.11 -26.47 23.24
C GLN A 251 15.37 -26.61 24.09
N LYS A 252 15.47 -25.86 25.20
CA LYS A 252 16.57 -26.03 26.15
C LYS A 252 16.51 -27.39 26.83
N ASP A 253 15.34 -27.81 27.29
CA ASP A 253 15.15 -29.11 27.94
C ASP A 253 15.48 -30.26 26.99
N LEU A 254 15.05 -30.18 25.72
CA LEU A 254 15.37 -31.17 24.71
C LEU A 254 16.86 -31.22 24.38
N ALA A 255 17.52 -30.05 24.26
CA ALA A 255 18.96 -29.99 24.03
C ALA A 255 19.76 -30.60 25.19
N GLN A 256 19.31 -30.37 26.43
CA GLN A 256 19.90 -30.99 27.62
C GLN A 256 19.66 -32.49 27.74
N ARG A 257 18.61 -33.02 27.09
CA ARG A 257 18.32 -34.47 27.07
C ARG A 257 19.06 -35.22 25.96
N LEU A 258 19.44 -34.53 24.88
CA LEU A 258 20.10 -35.10 23.71
C LEU A 258 21.63 -34.99 23.77
N GLY A 259 22.17 -34.06 24.58
CA GLY A 259 23.59 -33.96 24.89
C GLY A 259 23.90 -34.63 26.23
#